data_AF-A0A3Q7JA90-F1
#
_entry.id   AF-A0A3Q7JA90-F1
#
_cell.length_a   1.000
_cell.length_b   1.000
_cell.length_c   1.000
_cell.angle_alpha   90.00
_cell.angle_beta   90.00
_cell.angle_gamma   90.00
#
_symmetry.space_group_name_H-M   'P 1'
#
loop_
_entity.id
_entity.type
_entity.pdbx_description
1 polymer ?
#
loop_
_entity_poly.entity_id
_entity_poly.type
_entity_poly.pdbx_seq_one_letter_code
_entity_poly.pdbx_strand_id
1 'polypeptide(L)'
;MSISSSDTTSSDSDSDDYIMFCAIVDHTEQVVRESRLLSRQPQHTSRPGMAWVVDLLRGHRMRMYESMRFYPETFEHLIKVIRQNNLLSSDGRTTHVLLMESVAIFLTVVARNDSQRSVSECFQHLLETINRHVRRVAEALCQLAPTYVYLKNMIGVHAKIRHNNRFWPWFKDCIGAIDGTYIQGEVPRNKQQAYRNRKGNTSQNVLCACDFDMRFTFIAAGWEGTAHDSKVLENAILDSSANFPFPSHGHHSLDITRTMIFGSTKRSRPLVNKEGASKVLNQGVVVELEKLVVSMVKSLENQGHNQPPL
;
A
#
# COMPACT_ATOMS: atom_id res chain seq x y z
N MET A 1 7.51 -82.00 33.08
CA MET A 1 6.29 -81.71 32.30
C MET A 1 5.17 -81.71 33.34
N SER A 2 4.58 -80.58 33.72
CA SER A 2 3.85 -79.65 32.84
C SER A 2 3.85 -78.23 33.41
N ILE A 3 3.77 -77.26 32.51
CA ILE A 3 3.77 -75.81 32.67
C ILE A 3 2.36 -75.32 33.04
N SER A 4 2.23 -74.26 33.87
CA SER A 4 1.09 -73.32 33.93
C SER A 4 1.34 -72.30 35.07
N SER A 5 2.10 -71.25 34.81
CA SER A 5 1.64 -69.88 34.45
C SER A 5 1.23 -69.04 35.67
N SER A 6 2.14 -68.11 35.99
CA SER A 6 1.97 -66.95 36.86
C SER A 6 0.94 -65.99 36.27
N ASP A 7 -0.13 -65.71 37.02
CA ASP A 7 -1.00 -64.57 36.74
C ASP A 7 -0.94 -63.59 37.93
N THR A 8 -0.05 -62.62 37.80
CA THR A 8 -0.09 -61.36 38.53
C THR A 8 -1.24 -60.52 37.96
N THR A 9 -2.35 -60.41 38.67
CA THR A 9 -3.44 -59.47 38.35
C THR A 9 -3.48 -58.39 39.44
N SER A 10 -2.86 -57.25 39.17
CA SER A 10 -2.98 -56.02 39.97
C SER A 10 -2.29 -54.86 39.25
N SER A 11 -2.89 -54.35 38.17
CA SER A 11 -2.53 -53.05 37.59
C SER A 11 -3.53 -52.67 36.49
N ASP A 12 -4.76 -52.27 36.88
CA ASP A 12 -5.73 -51.69 35.94
C ASP A 12 -6.45 -50.44 36.49
N SER A 13 -6.29 -50.07 37.77
CA SER A 13 -7.02 -48.91 38.34
C SER A 13 -6.49 -47.55 37.89
N ASP A 14 -5.18 -47.42 37.66
CA ASP A 14 -4.57 -46.11 37.35
C ASP A 14 -4.87 -45.62 35.93
N SER A 15 -5.21 -46.54 35.01
CA SER A 15 -5.54 -46.21 33.62
C SER A 15 -6.95 -45.62 33.50
N ASP A 16 -7.92 -46.18 34.23
CA ASP A 16 -9.31 -45.72 34.20
C ASP A 16 -9.45 -44.34 34.85
N ASP A 17 -8.70 -44.08 35.94
CA ASP A 17 -8.65 -42.76 36.57
C ASP A 17 -8.01 -41.69 35.66
N TYR A 18 -6.97 -42.06 34.90
CA TYR A 18 -6.35 -41.17 33.91
C TYR A 18 -7.28 -40.87 32.73
N ILE A 19 -8.03 -41.87 32.26
CA ILE A 19 -9.03 -41.70 31.19
C ILE A 19 -10.18 -40.81 31.68
N MET A 20 -10.67 -41.02 32.90
CA MET A 20 -11.70 -40.19 33.53
C MET A 20 -11.23 -38.74 33.67
N PHE A 21 -9.99 -38.54 34.12
CA PHE A 21 -9.39 -37.20 34.21
C PHE A 21 -9.32 -36.51 32.85
N CYS A 22 -8.83 -37.19 31.80
CA CYS A 22 -8.81 -36.65 30.45
C CYS A 22 -10.22 -36.28 29.95
N ALA A 23 -11.21 -37.15 30.16
CA ALA A 23 -12.59 -36.88 29.74
C ALA A 23 -13.21 -35.66 30.46
N ILE A 24 -12.90 -35.47 31.74
CA ILE A 24 -13.32 -34.29 32.50
C ILE A 24 -12.66 -33.03 31.94
N VAL A 25 -11.35 -33.06 31.68
CA VAL A 25 -10.63 -31.91 31.08
C VAL A 25 -11.24 -31.56 29.72
N ASP A 26 -11.41 -32.53 28.82
CA ASP A 26 -12.01 -32.31 27.51
C ASP A 26 -13.43 -31.74 27.60
N HIS A 27 -14.25 -32.28 28.51
CA HIS A 27 -15.62 -31.79 28.70
C HIS A 27 -15.63 -30.37 29.28
N THR A 28 -14.75 -30.06 30.23
CA THR A 28 -14.62 -28.69 30.77
C THR A 28 -14.12 -27.71 29.72
N GLU A 29 -13.17 -28.09 28.87
CA GLU A 29 -12.72 -27.27 27.74
C GLU A 29 -13.86 -27.02 26.74
N GLN A 30 -14.65 -28.04 26.46
CA GLN A 30 -15.82 -27.93 25.60
C GLN A 30 -16.87 -26.98 26.20
N VAL A 31 -17.22 -27.13 27.48
CA VAL A 31 -18.18 -26.25 28.17
C VAL A 31 -17.67 -24.81 28.24
N VAL A 32 -16.38 -24.61 28.51
CA VAL A 32 -15.76 -23.26 28.50
C VAL A 32 -15.80 -22.66 27.10
N ARG A 33 -15.53 -23.46 26.06
CA ARG A 33 -15.61 -23.01 24.66
C ARG A 33 -17.04 -22.64 24.27
N GLU A 34 -18.02 -23.47 24.60
CA GLU A 34 -19.44 -23.21 24.34
C GLU A 34 -19.93 -21.96 25.10
N SER A 35 -19.57 -21.83 26.38
CA SER A 35 -19.87 -20.64 27.19
C SER A 35 -19.24 -19.37 26.61
N ARG A 36 -18.01 -19.46 26.08
CA ARG A 36 -17.36 -18.34 25.37
C ARG A 36 -18.06 -17.97 24.07
N LEU A 37 -18.64 -18.94 23.35
CA LEU A 37 -19.39 -18.68 22.12
C LEU A 37 -20.74 -18.00 22.44
N LEU A 38 -21.42 -18.45 23.49
CA LEU A 38 -22.71 -17.90 23.94
C LEU A 38 -22.59 -16.48 24.54
N SER A 39 -21.42 -16.13 25.08
CA SER A 39 -21.14 -14.80 25.65
C SER A 39 -20.49 -13.81 24.69
N ARG A 40 -20.39 -14.14 23.39
CA ARG A 40 -19.81 -13.23 22.40
C ARG A 40 -20.64 -11.95 22.27
N GLN A 41 -20.05 -10.83 22.67
CA GLN A 41 -20.60 -9.51 22.40
C GLN A 41 -20.00 -8.94 21.11
N PRO A 42 -20.81 -8.34 20.22
CA PRO A 42 -20.29 -7.62 19.06
C PRO A 42 -19.39 -6.45 19.50
N GLN A 43 -18.18 -6.38 18.96
CA GLN A 43 -17.24 -5.30 19.26
C GLN A 43 -17.50 -4.03 18.42
N HIS A 44 -17.93 -4.20 17.16
CA HIS A 44 -18.14 -3.12 16.21
C HIS A 44 -19.62 -2.76 16.11
N THR A 45 -20.09 -1.93 17.02
CA THR A 45 -21.51 -1.55 17.16
C THR A 45 -21.79 -0.09 16.87
N SER A 46 -20.75 0.70 16.58
CA SER A 46 -20.88 2.12 16.27
C SER A 46 -21.33 2.34 14.81
N ARG A 47 -21.26 3.59 14.36
CA ARG A 47 -21.63 4.01 13.02
C ARG A 47 -20.94 3.16 11.92
N PRO A 48 -21.68 2.59 10.95
CA PRO A 48 -21.07 1.83 9.85
C PRO A 48 -20.09 2.66 9.00
N GLY A 49 -19.00 2.03 8.55
CA GLY A 49 -17.96 2.70 7.75
C GLY A 49 -18.49 3.36 6.48
N MET A 50 -19.39 2.71 5.73
CA MET A 50 -20.03 3.33 4.55
C MET A 50 -20.78 4.61 4.90
N ALA A 51 -21.45 4.68 6.07
CA ALA A 51 -22.15 5.88 6.47
C ALA A 51 -21.17 7.04 6.68
N TRP A 52 -19.97 6.77 7.21
CA TRP A 52 -18.92 7.79 7.35
C TRP A 52 -18.43 8.29 5.98
N VAL A 53 -18.26 7.40 5.00
CA VAL A 53 -17.89 7.78 3.62
C VAL A 53 -18.92 8.71 2.99
N VAL A 54 -20.22 8.41 3.15
CA VAL A 54 -21.30 9.26 2.64
C VAL A 54 -21.28 10.66 3.27
N ASP A 55 -20.97 10.77 4.56
CA ASP A 55 -20.84 12.07 5.23
C ASP A 55 -19.65 12.89 4.72
N LEU A 56 -18.54 12.24 4.36
CA LEU A 56 -17.41 12.92 3.76
C LEU A 56 -17.75 13.45 2.37
N LEU A 57 -18.48 12.67 1.57
CA LEU A 57 -18.92 13.06 0.22
C LEU A 57 -19.91 14.23 0.26
N ARG A 58 -20.86 14.21 1.20
CA ARG A 58 -21.90 15.24 1.33
C ARG A 58 -21.46 16.46 2.15
N GLY A 59 -20.37 16.33 2.88
CA GLY A 59 -19.84 17.37 3.75
C GLY A 59 -18.98 18.39 3.01
N HIS A 60 -18.30 19.25 3.78
CA HIS A 60 -17.35 20.19 3.23
C HIS A 60 -16.20 19.45 2.53
N ARG A 61 -15.85 19.85 1.29
CA ARG A 61 -14.87 19.17 0.42
C ARG A 61 -13.52 18.86 1.08
N MET A 62 -13.08 19.73 1.99
CA MET A 62 -11.80 19.54 2.70
C MET A 62 -11.82 18.37 3.68
N ARG A 63 -12.99 17.95 4.19
CA ARG A 63 -13.08 16.82 5.13
C ARG A 63 -12.58 15.53 4.50
N MET A 64 -12.96 15.27 3.25
CA MET A 64 -12.45 14.11 2.51
C MET A 64 -10.96 14.28 2.19
N TYR A 65 -10.53 15.48 1.76
CA TYR A 65 -9.13 15.73 1.45
C TYR A 65 -8.21 15.54 2.67
N GLU A 66 -8.63 15.98 3.85
CA GLU A 66 -7.88 15.81 5.11
C GLU A 66 -7.88 14.35 5.60
N SER A 67 -8.93 13.59 5.28
CA SER A 67 -9.07 12.19 5.70
C SER A 67 -8.39 11.20 4.75
N MET A 68 -8.45 11.47 3.44
CA MET A 68 -8.11 10.52 2.37
C MET A 68 -7.18 11.09 1.29
N ARG A 69 -6.85 12.39 1.33
CA ARG A 69 -6.08 13.11 0.27
C ARG A 69 -6.76 13.11 -1.11
N PHE A 70 -8.09 13.00 -1.12
CA PHE A 70 -8.91 13.11 -2.33
C PHE A 70 -9.97 14.19 -2.15
N TYR A 71 -10.23 14.93 -3.21
CA TYR A 71 -11.50 15.65 -3.33
C TYR A 71 -12.64 14.67 -3.66
N PRO A 72 -13.89 14.98 -3.26
CA PRO A 72 -15.05 14.12 -3.52
C PRO A 72 -15.17 13.68 -4.98
N GLU A 73 -14.96 14.60 -5.91
CA GLU A 73 -15.09 14.36 -7.35
C GLU A 73 -14.01 13.39 -7.86
N THR A 74 -12.77 13.55 -7.37
CA THR A 74 -11.66 12.65 -7.69
C THR A 74 -11.92 11.24 -7.15
N PHE A 75 -12.48 11.16 -5.93
CA PHE A 75 -12.81 9.89 -5.31
C PHE A 75 -13.89 9.16 -6.13
N GLU A 76 -14.99 9.82 -6.47
CA GLU A 76 -16.05 9.25 -7.30
C GLU A 76 -15.54 8.82 -8.67
N HIS A 77 -14.65 9.61 -9.28
CA HIS A 77 -14.01 9.25 -10.54
C HIS A 77 -13.15 7.99 -10.42
N LEU A 78 -12.35 7.84 -9.35
CA LEU A 78 -11.59 6.62 -9.09
C LEU A 78 -12.51 5.40 -8.93
N ILE A 79 -13.62 5.54 -8.18
CA ILE A 79 -14.61 4.46 -8.02
C ILE A 79 -15.20 4.05 -9.38
N LYS A 80 -15.49 5.02 -10.25
CA LYS A 80 -15.98 4.78 -11.60
C LYS A 80 -14.96 4.01 -12.44
N VAL A 81 -13.69 4.42 -12.43
CA VAL A 81 -12.60 3.75 -13.15
C VAL A 81 -12.43 2.30 -12.66
N ILE A 82 -12.37 2.07 -11.34
CA ILE A 82 -12.23 0.72 -10.78
C ILE A 82 -13.42 -0.17 -11.17
N ARG A 83 -14.64 0.39 -11.14
CA ARG A 83 -15.86 -0.34 -11.53
C ARG A 83 -15.86 -0.69 -13.02
N GLN A 84 -15.48 0.25 -13.89
CA GLN A 84 -15.45 0.03 -15.34
C GLN A 84 -14.45 -1.03 -15.77
N ASN A 85 -13.33 -1.15 -15.04
CA ASN A 85 -12.30 -2.15 -15.30
C ASN A 85 -12.56 -3.48 -14.54
N ASN A 86 -13.67 -3.61 -13.80
CA ASN A 86 -14.04 -4.80 -13.02
C ASN A 86 -12.93 -5.30 -12.06
N LEU A 87 -12.13 -4.39 -11.50
CA LEU A 87 -10.93 -4.76 -10.73
C LEU A 87 -11.22 -5.17 -9.29
N LEU A 88 -12.38 -4.78 -8.77
CA LEU A 88 -12.86 -5.15 -7.45
C LEU A 88 -14.25 -5.76 -7.59
N SER A 89 -14.31 -7.04 -7.95
CA SER A 89 -15.55 -7.80 -7.97
C SER A 89 -16.14 -7.92 -6.57
N SER A 90 -17.46 -7.86 -6.50
CA SER A 90 -18.24 -8.29 -5.33
C SER A 90 -18.18 -9.82 -5.27
N ASP A 91 -17.02 -10.38 -4.92
CA ASP A 91 -16.90 -11.83 -4.75
C ASP A 91 -17.87 -12.25 -3.63
N GLY A 92 -18.65 -13.31 -3.86
CA GLY A 92 -19.78 -13.74 -3.00
C GLY A 92 -19.39 -14.09 -1.56
N ARG A 93 -18.10 -14.07 -1.23
CA ARG A 93 -17.53 -14.21 0.13
C ARG A 93 -17.34 -12.88 0.87
N THR A 94 -17.47 -11.73 0.21
CA THR A 94 -17.12 -10.38 0.72
C THR A 94 -18.33 -9.46 0.97
N THR A 95 -19.50 -10.05 1.21
CA THR A 95 -20.84 -9.44 1.24
C THR A 95 -21.09 -8.27 2.21
N HIS A 96 -20.10 -7.82 2.99
CA HIS A 96 -20.30 -6.80 4.03
C HIS A 96 -19.58 -5.46 3.81
N VAL A 97 -18.68 -5.33 2.82
CA VAL A 97 -17.95 -4.07 2.55
C VAL A 97 -18.17 -3.64 1.11
N LEU A 98 -18.77 -2.46 0.92
CA LEU A 98 -19.05 -1.90 -0.41
C LEU A 98 -17.78 -1.39 -1.09
N LEU A 99 -17.78 -1.29 -2.42
CA LEU A 99 -16.64 -0.80 -3.21
C LEU A 99 -16.12 0.56 -2.70
N MET A 100 -17.02 1.52 -2.50
CA MET A 100 -16.68 2.86 -1.98
C MET A 100 -16.03 2.77 -0.60
N GLU A 101 -16.58 1.96 0.30
CA GLU A 101 -16.03 1.75 1.63
C GLU A 101 -14.66 1.06 1.57
N SER A 102 -14.48 0.04 0.73
CA SER A 102 -13.21 -0.64 0.52
C SER A 102 -12.11 0.32 0.08
N VAL A 103 -12.39 1.17 -0.91
CA VAL A 103 -11.45 2.18 -1.40
C VAL A 103 -11.20 3.25 -0.33
N ALA A 104 -12.24 3.68 0.38
CA ALA A 104 -12.10 4.63 1.49
C ALA A 104 -11.22 4.10 2.63
N ILE A 105 -11.35 2.82 3.01
CA ILE A 105 -10.49 2.16 4.00
C ILE A 105 -9.04 2.29 3.57
N PHE A 106 -8.76 1.87 2.35
CA PHE A 106 -7.42 1.91 1.79
C PHE A 106 -6.86 3.34 1.76
N LEU A 107 -7.62 4.31 1.23
CA LEU A 107 -7.20 5.70 1.14
C LEU A 107 -6.93 6.33 2.50
N THR A 108 -7.74 6.01 3.51
CA THR A 108 -7.54 6.50 4.88
C THR A 108 -6.24 5.97 5.48
N VAL A 109 -5.90 4.70 5.23
CA VAL A 109 -4.65 4.08 5.70
C VAL A 109 -3.43 4.75 5.06
N VAL A 110 -3.44 4.95 3.74
CA VAL A 110 -2.29 5.56 3.03
C VAL A 110 -2.18 7.06 3.30
N ALA A 111 -3.29 7.79 3.42
CA ALA A 111 -3.30 9.25 3.55
C ALA A 111 -2.80 9.78 4.89
N ARG A 112 -3.08 9.01 5.96
CA ARG A 112 -2.88 9.47 7.35
C ARG A 112 -1.68 8.81 8.01
N ASN A 113 -1.16 7.73 7.43
CA ASN A 113 -0.22 6.84 8.10
C ASN A 113 -0.74 6.39 9.48
N ASP A 114 -2.06 6.25 9.60
CA ASP A 114 -2.73 5.90 10.86
C ASP A 114 -2.54 4.41 11.18
N SER A 115 -2.67 4.06 12.46
CA SER A 115 -2.68 2.66 12.86
C SER A 115 -3.89 1.94 12.26
N GLN A 116 -3.72 0.68 11.86
CA GLN A 116 -4.85 -0.14 11.40
C GLN A 116 -5.95 -0.28 12.46
N ARG A 117 -5.64 -0.13 13.76
CA ARG A 117 -6.64 -0.10 14.84
C ARG A 117 -7.50 1.16 14.77
N SER A 118 -6.91 2.31 14.51
CA SER A 118 -7.64 3.57 14.34
C SER A 118 -8.60 3.49 13.14
N VAL A 119 -8.14 2.89 12.04
CA VAL A 119 -8.98 2.67 10.85
C VAL A 119 -10.07 1.63 11.13
N SER A 120 -9.75 0.55 11.84
CA SER A 120 -10.72 -0.45 12.31
C SER A 120 -11.84 0.17 13.15
N GLU A 121 -11.51 1.11 14.04
CA GLU A 121 -12.50 1.86 14.82
C GLU A 121 -13.26 2.87 13.96
N CYS A 122 -12.63 3.53 12.99
CA CYS A 122 -13.35 4.46 12.11
C CYS A 122 -14.41 3.74 11.25
N PHE A 123 -14.05 2.60 10.67
CA PHE A 123 -14.90 1.88 9.73
C PHE A 123 -15.72 0.75 10.36
N GLN A 124 -15.52 0.47 11.66
CA GLN A 124 -16.23 -0.57 12.40
C GLN A 124 -16.06 -1.97 11.78
N HIS A 125 -14.83 -2.30 11.39
CA HIS A 125 -14.45 -3.61 10.86
C HIS A 125 -13.28 -4.22 11.61
N LEU A 126 -13.24 -5.55 11.66
CA LEU A 126 -12.09 -6.28 12.22
C LEU A 126 -10.79 -5.92 11.47
N LEU A 127 -9.66 -5.98 12.17
CA LEU A 127 -8.33 -5.75 11.58
C LEU A 127 -8.06 -6.65 10.36
N GLU A 128 -8.55 -7.89 10.40
CA GLU A 128 -8.47 -8.82 9.27
C GLU A 128 -9.16 -8.26 8.02
N THR A 129 -10.36 -7.68 8.20
CA THR A 129 -11.14 -7.10 7.12
C THR A 129 -10.47 -5.82 6.59
N ILE A 130 -10.01 -4.93 7.47
CA ILE A 130 -9.22 -3.75 7.08
C ILE A 130 -8.02 -4.17 6.21
N ASN A 131 -7.21 -5.11 6.70
CA ASN A 131 -6.03 -5.59 5.98
C ASN A 131 -6.38 -6.21 4.62
N ARG A 132 -7.40 -7.06 4.58
CA ARG A 132 -7.88 -7.69 3.33
C ARG A 132 -8.27 -6.63 2.30
N HIS A 133 -9.03 -5.61 2.69
CA HIS A 133 -9.47 -4.56 1.77
C HIS A 133 -8.34 -3.62 1.35
N VAL A 134 -7.37 -3.34 2.23
CA VAL A 134 -6.15 -2.61 1.86
C VAL A 134 -5.39 -3.34 0.76
N ARG A 135 -5.18 -4.66 0.90
CA ARG A 135 -4.47 -5.47 -0.11
C ARG A 135 -5.23 -5.57 -1.43
N ARG A 136 -6.54 -5.81 -1.38
CA ARG A 136 -7.38 -5.89 -2.58
C ARG A 136 -7.35 -4.59 -3.38
N VAL A 137 -7.50 -3.44 -2.72
CA VAL A 137 -7.47 -2.13 -3.39
C VAL A 137 -6.07 -1.83 -3.91
N ALA A 138 -5.02 -2.16 -3.16
CA ALA A 138 -3.64 -2.06 -3.62
C ALA A 138 -3.40 -2.81 -4.95
N GLU A 139 -3.80 -4.08 -5.00
CA GLU A 139 -3.68 -4.92 -6.19
C GLU A 139 -4.47 -4.36 -7.38
N ALA A 140 -5.68 -3.86 -7.15
CA ALA A 140 -6.49 -3.22 -8.19
C ALA A 140 -5.82 -1.94 -8.74
N LEU A 141 -5.23 -1.12 -7.89
CA LEU A 141 -4.51 0.08 -8.32
C LEU A 141 -3.22 -0.25 -9.07
N CYS A 142 -2.49 -1.29 -8.65
CA CYS A 142 -1.33 -1.78 -9.40
C CYS A 142 -1.72 -2.28 -10.80
N GLN A 143 -2.90 -2.88 -10.97
CA GLN A 143 -3.42 -3.27 -12.29
C GLN A 143 -3.81 -2.06 -13.15
N LEU A 144 -4.23 -0.95 -12.56
CA LEU A 144 -4.48 0.32 -13.29
C LEU A 144 -3.19 1.07 -13.63
N ALA A 145 -2.12 0.89 -12.86
CA ALA A 145 -0.90 1.68 -13.00
C ALA A 145 -0.38 1.72 -14.45
N PRO A 146 -0.29 0.62 -15.23
CA PRO A 146 0.16 0.68 -16.62
C PRO A 146 -0.69 1.59 -17.55
N THR A 147 -1.96 1.81 -17.22
CA THR A 147 -2.87 2.68 -17.97
C THR A 147 -2.64 4.16 -17.67
N TYR A 148 -2.00 4.50 -16.55
CA TYR A 148 -1.85 5.90 -16.09
C TYR A 148 -0.40 6.33 -15.89
N VAL A 149 0.51 5.40 -15.63
CA VAL A 149 1.94 5.61 -15.38
C VAL A 149 2.71 5.18 -16.64
N TYR A 150 2.73 6.10 -17.60
CA TYR A 150 3.53 5.95 -18.82
C TYR A 150 3.87 7.34 -19.34
N LEU A 151 4.96 7.45 -20.09
CA LEU A 151 5.26 8.66 -20.82
C LEU A 151 4.28 8.81 -21.98
N LYS A 152 3.42 9.83 -21.93
CA LYS A 152 2.57 10.19 -23.07
C LYS A 152 3.43 10.67 -24.23
N ASN A 153 2.95 10.47 -25.46
CA ASN A 153 3.65 10.93 -26.67
C ASN A 153 3.93 12.45 -26.58
N MET A 154 5.19 12.78 -26.32
CA MET A 154 5.68 14.16 -26.25
C MET A 154 6.10 14.61 -27.63
N ILE A 155 5.24 15.38 -28.31
CA ILE A 155 5.60 16.04 -29.57
C ILE A 155 6.08 17.45 -29.23
N GLY A 156 7.39 17.66 -29.31
CA GLY A 156 8.02 18.95 -29.06
C GLY A 156 8.17 19.29 -27.56
N VAL A 157 8.44 20.57 -27.29
CA VAL A 157 8.83 21.05 -25.95
C VAL A 157 7.59 21.41 -25.13
N HIS A 158 7.55 20.95 -23.88
CA HIS A 158 6.44 21.21 -22.97
C HIS A 158 6.19 22.72 -22.79
N ALA A 159 4.92 23.15 -22.76
CA ALA A 159 4.53 24.56 -22.69
C ALA A 159 5.16 25.31 -21.49
N LYS A 160 5.25 24.65 -20.33
CA LYS A 160 5.91 25.16 -19.12
C LYS A 160 7.39 25.50 -19.29
N ILE A 161 8.08 24.86 -20.24
CA ILE A 161 9.47 25.15 -20.59
C ILE A 161 9.50 26.22 -21.68
N ARG A 162 8.77 26.00 -22.78
CA ARG A 162 8.81 26.84 -23.99
C ARG A 162 8.54 28.32 -23.72
N HIS A 163 7.64 28.63 -22.79
CA HIS A 163 7.26 30.01 -22.47
C HIS A 163 7.98 30.60 -21.27
N ASN A 164 8.96 29.87 -20.70
CA ASN A 164 9.67 30.31 -19.51
C ASN A 164 11.14 30.57 -19.82
N ASN A 165 11.53 31.85 -19.88
CA ASN A 165 12.92 32.28 -20.13
C ASN A 165 13.93 31.79 -19.09
N ARG A 166 13.49 31.26 -17.94
CA ARG A 166 14.38 30.61 -16.96
C ARG A 166 14.70 29.17 -17.33
N PHE A 167 13.79 28.49 -18.02
CA PHE A 167 13.94 27.08 -18.38
C PHE A 167 14.32 26.87 -19.83
N TRP A 168 13.87 27.74 -20.73
CA TRP A 168 14.29 27.76 -22.12
C TRP A 168 15.61 28.53 -22.30
N PRO A 169 16.60 28.00 -23.06
CA PRO A 169 16.60 26.74 -23.81
C PRO A 169 17.16 25.53 -23.03
N TRP A 170 17.64 25.70 -21.79
CA TRP A 170 18.43 24.68 -21.07
C TRP A 170 17.70 23.37 -20.82
N PHE A 171 16.38 23.39 -20.65
CA PHE A 171 15.54 22.18 -20.41
C PHE A 171 14.69 21.81 -21.63
N LYS A 172 15.02 22.31 -22.84
CA LYS A 172 14.19 22.09 -24.04
C LYS A 172 14.01 20.61 -24.42
N ASP A 173 15.00 19.78 -24.07
CA ASP A 173 15.01 18.33 -24.35
C ASP A 173 14.63 17.49 -23.12
N CYS A 174 14.32 18.15 -21.98
CA CYS A 174 13.88 17.45 -20.79
C CYS A 174 12.42 17.01 -20.94
N ILE A 175 12.13 15.77 -20.56
CA ILE A 175 10.78 15.21 -20.54
C ILE A 175 10.16 15.20 -19.15
N GLY A 176 10.99 15.41 -18.11
CA GLY A 176 10.54 15.34 -16.74
C GLY A 176 11.65 15.45 -15.70
N ALA A 177 11.30 15.05 -14.48
CA ALA A 177 12.22 14.91 -13.37
C ALA A 177 12.23 13.47 -12.85
N ILE A 178 13.37 13.04 -12.31
CA ILE A 178 13.55 11.76 -11.66
C ILE A 178 14.17 11.97 -10.28
N ASP A 179 13.62 11.27 -9.28
CA ASP A 179 14.15 11.33 -7.92
C ASP A 179 13.90 10.02 -7.18
N GLY A 180 14.86 9.66 -6.33
CA GLY A 180 14.77 8.51 -5.44
C GLY A 180 14.11 8.91 -4.13
N THR A 181 13.36 7.99 -3.54
CA THR A 181 12.71 8.22 -2.26
C THR A 181 12.70 6.95 -1.43
N TYR A 182 13.13 7.10 -0.17
CA TYR A 182 13.19 5.97 0.76
C TYR A 182 11.89 5.84 1.53
N ILE A 183 11.23 4.71 1.36
CA ILE A 183 10.02 4.34 2.08
C ILE A 183 10.41 3.47 3.26
N GLN A 184 10.17 3.95 4.47
CA GLN A 184 10.40 3.11 5.65
C GLN A 184 9.43 1.94 5.64
N GLY A 185 9.98 0.77 5.90
CA GLY A 185 9.25 -0.48 5.84
C GLY A 185 10.02 -1.50 6.63
N GLU A 186 9.29 -2.30 7.37
CA GLU A 186 9.90 -3.29 8.22
C GLU A 186 10.08 -4.61 7.46
N VAL A 187 11.27 -5.17 7.59
CA VAL A 187 11.76 -6.28 6.78
C VAL A 187 12.10 -7.47 7.69
N PRO A 188 11.86 -8.72 7.26
CA PRO A 188 12.26 -9.91 8.02
C PRO A 188 13.74 -9.85 8.42
N ARG A 189 14.06 -10.30 9.65
CA ARG A 189 15.39 -10.13 10.26
C ARG A 189 16.54 -10.59 9.37
N ASN A 190 16.34 -11.71 8.66
CA ASN A 190 17.32 -12.28 7.72
C ASN A 190 17.58 -11.41 6.46
N LYS A 191 16.69 -10.46 6.14
CA LYS A 191 16.82 -9.54 5.00
C LYS A 191 17.13 -8.10 5.42
N GLN A 192 17.05 -7.76 6.72
CA GLN A 192 17.16 -6.38 7.20
C GLN A 192 18.47 -5.68 6.81
N GLN A 193 19.58 -6.42 6.71
CA GLN A 193 20.88 -5.84 6.36
C GLN A 193 20.85 -5.12 5.01
N ALA A 194 20.23 -5.72 4.00
CA ALA A 194 20.12 -5.14 2.67
C ALA A 194 19.18 -3.93 2.65
N TYR A 195 18.15 -3.91 3.50
CA TYR A 195 17.15 -2.85 3.52
C TYR A 195 17.48 -1.71 4.48
N ARG A 196 18.64 -1.74 5.14
CA ARG A 196 19.00 -0.73 6.13
C ARG A 196 19.50 0.54 5.45
N ASN A 197 18.79 1.64 5.62
CA ASN A 197 19.25 2.94 5.14
C ASN A 197 20.37 3.51 6.03
N ARG A 198 20.94 4.62 5.56
CA ARG A 198 22.00 5.37 6.26
C ARG A 198 21.60 5.87 7.66
N LYS A 199 20.30 5.97 7.96
CA LYS A 199 19.79 6.36 9.29
C LYS A 199 19.61 5.17 10.22
N GLY A 200 19.95 3.95 9.77
CA GLY A 200 19.86 2.73 10.56
C GLY A 200 18.49 2.07 10.56
N ASN A 201 17.49 2.67 9.90
CA ASN A 201 16.13 2.14 9.76
C ASN A 201 16.05 1.25 8.52
N THR A 202 15.08 0.32 8.49
CA THR A 202 14.79 -0.45 7.29
C THR A 202 13.87 0.35 6.36
N SER A 203 14.18 0.32 5.07
CA SER A 203 13.42 1.01 4.02
C SER A 203 13.59 0.33 2.68
N GLN A 204 12.67 0.62 1.77
CA GLN A 204 12.79 0.36 0.34
C GLN A 204 13.17 1.65 -0.39
N ASN A 205 14.02 1.53 -1.41
CA ASN A 205 14.22 2.62 -2.36
C ASN A 205 13.14 2.54 -3.44
N VAL A 206 12.55 3.68 -3.76
CA VAL A 206 11.61 3.85 -4.87
C VAL A 206 12.13 4.96 -5.75
N LEU A 207 12.33 4.66 -7.03
CA LEU A 207 12.71 5.65 -8.02
C LEU A 207 11.47 6.02 -8.83
N CYS A 208 11.11 7.29 -8.84
CA CYS A 208 9.99 7.77 -9.63
C CYS A 208 10.46 8.79 -10.66
N ALA A 209 9.86 8.76 -11.86
CA ALA A 209 9.96 9.85 -12.82
C ALA A 209 8.58 10.47 -13.06
N CYS A 210 8.53 11.79 -13.23
CA CYS A 210 7.31 12.53 -13.54
C CYS A 210 7.51 13.55 -14.66
N ASP A 211 6.43 13.85 -15.39
CA ASP A 211 6.39 14.93 -16.37
C ASP A 211 6.26 16.31 -15.72
N PHE A 212 6.29 17.38 -16.53
CA PHE A 212 6.12 18.76 -16.05
C PHE A 212 4.72 19.07 -15.51
N ASP A 213 3.75 18.18 -15.72
CA ASP A 213 2.40 18.23 -15.13
C ASP A 213 2.30 17.45 -13.82
N MET A 214 3.44 17.00 -13.28
CA MET A 214 3.55 16.27 -12.02
C MET A 214 2.82 14.92 -12.06
N ARG A 215 2.72 14.31 -13.24
CA ARG A 215 2.18 12.95 -13.42
C ARG A 215 3.35 11.97 -13.48
N PHE A 216 3.29 10.88 -12.72
CA PHE A 216 4.31 9.85 -12.86
C PHE A 216 4.27 9.21 -14.25
N THR A 217 5.45 9.09 -14.85
CA THR A 217 5.70 8.42 -16.13
C THR A 217 6.45 7.11 -15.93
N PHE A 218 7.05 6.91 -14.75
CA PHE A 218 7.76 5.70 -14.37
C PHE A 218 7.85 5.58 -12.84
N ILE A 219 7.77 4.33 -12.35
CA ILE A 219 7.96 4.00 -10.93
C ILE A 219 8.72 2.66 -10.87
N ALA A 220 9.89 2.63 -10.24
CA ALA A 220 10.60 1.42 -9.86
C ALA A 220 10.57 1.29 -8.33
N ALA A 221 9.77 0.34 -7.86
CA ALA A 221 9.56 0.04 -6.45
C ALA A 221 10.26 -1.26 -6.02
N GLY A 222 10.32 -1.51 -4.71
CA GLY A 222 10.77 -2.80 -4.17
C GLY A 222 12.29 -2.97 -4.05
N TRP A 223 13.08 -1.94 -4.36
CA TRP A 223 14.54 -1.98 -4.22
C TRP A 223 14.99 -1.90 -2.77
N GLU A 224 16.14 -2.48 -2.47
CA GLU A 224 16.67 -2.47 -1.12
C GLU A 224 17.01 -1.05 -0.65
N GLY A 225 16.81 -0.74 0.64
CA GLY A 225 17.13 0.56 1.22
C GLY A 225 18.61 0.95 1.19
N THR A 226 19.51 -0.01 0.91
CA THR A 226 20.93 0.26 0.63
C THR A 226 21.21 0.57 -0.84
N ALA A 227 20.29 0.25 -1.74
CA ALA A 227 20.45 0.55 -3.16
C ALA A 227 20.45 2.08 -3.37
N HIS A 228 21.47 2.54 -4.09
CA HIS A 228 21.55 3.93 -4.54
C HIS A 228 20.62 4.16 -5.73
N ASP A 229 20.10 5.37 -5.87
CA ASP A 229 19.22 5.76 -6.99
C ASP A 229 19.84 5.48 -8.35
N SER A 230 21.16 5.64 -8.47
CA SER A 230 21.92 5.30 -9.69
C SER A 230 21.83 3.82 -10.04
N LYS A 231 21.80 2.92 -9.04
CA LYS A 231 21.70 1.48 -9.26
C LYS A 231 20.30 1.07 -9.70
N VAL A 232 19.28 1.66 -9.06
CA VAL A 232 17.88 1.46 -9.42
C VAL A 232 17.63 1.94 -10.85
N LEU A 233 18.16 3.12 -11.19
CA LEU A 233 18.08 3.70 -12.53
C LEU A 233 18.81 2.84 -13.57
N GLU A 234 20.04 2.43 -13.31
CA GLU A 234 20.81 1.55 -14.21
C GLU A 234 20.02 0.28 -14.53
N ASN A 235 19.44 -0.37 -13.51
CA ASN A 235 18.66 -1.58 -13.75
C ASN A 235 17.38 -1.29 -14.56
N ALA A 236 16.66 -0.21 -14.27
CA ALA A 236 15.48 0.20 -15.01
C ALA A 236 15.78 0.48 -16.50
N ILE A 237 16.96 1.01 -16.82
CA ILE A 237 17.40 1.28 -18.20
C ILE A 237 17.75 -0.02 -18.92
N LEU A 238 18.41 -0.95 -18.23
CA LEU A 238 18.89 -2.20 -18.81
C LEU A 238 17.79 -3.25 -18.96
N ASP A 239 16.78 -3.22 -18.09
CA ASP A 239 15.65 -4.13 -18.14
C ASP A 239 14.57 -3.61 -19.10
N SER A 240 14.50 -4.22 -20.29
CA SER A 240 13.46 -3.93 -21.28
C SER A 240 12.03 -4.13 -20.77
N SER A 241 11.82 -4.97 -19.74
CA SER A 241 10.50 -5.20 -19.14
C SER A 241 10.07 -4.11 -18.16
N ALA A 242 11.01 -3.29 -17.68
CA ALA A 242 10.72 -2.17 -16.78
C ALA A 242 9.97 -1.03 -17.48
N ASN A 243 9.98 -0.97 -18.82
CA ASN A 243 9.32 0.07 -19.61
C ASN A 243 9.76 1.50 -19.22
N PHE A 244 11.07 1.69 -18.99
CA PHE A 244 11.62 2.99 -18.65
C PHE A 244 11.39 4.01 -19.80
N PRO A 245 10.94 5.23 -19.50
CA PRO A 245 10.60 6.21 -20.51
C PRO A 245 11.85 6.81 -21.15
N PHE A 246 12.04 6.54 -22.44
CA PHE A 246 13.07 7.20 -23.26
C PHE A 246 12.46 8.31 -24.12
N PRO A 247 13.20 9.39 -24.40
CA PRO A 247 12.79 10.38 -25.38
C PRO A 247 12.69 9.75 -26.78
N SER A 248 11.74 10.23 -27.59
CA SER A 248 11.48 9.74 -28.95
C SER A 248 12.63 9.90 -29.94
N HIS A 249 13.67 10.68 -29.62
CA HIS A 249 14.80 10.96 -30.51
C HIS A 249 16.09 10.31 -30.00
N GLY A 250 16.29 9.02 -30.28
CA GLY A 250 17.60 8.36 -30.40
C GLY A 250 18.56 8.35 -29.19
N HIS A 251 18.20 8.95 -28.06
CA HIS A 251 19.03 8.97 -26.85
C HIS A 251 18.89 7.64 -26.10
N HIS A 252 19.54 6.59 -26.60
CA HIS A 252 19.69 5.33 -25.86
C HIS A 252 20.70 5.53 -24.73
N SER A 253 20.29 5.29 -23.46
CA SER A 253 21.09 5.15 -22.23
C SER A 253 22.06 6.30 -21.83
N LEU A 254 22.84 6.82 -22.78
CA LEU A 254 24.01 7.68 -22.59
C LEU A 254 23.69 9.16 -22.29
N ASP A 255 22.43 9.60 -22.38
CA ASP A 255 22.07 11.03 -22.19
C ASP A 255 20.85 11.28 -21.30
N ILE A 256 20.58 10.39 -20.33
CA ILE A 256 19.48 10.55 -19.36
C ILE A 256 19.67 11.80 -18.50
N THR A 257 20.92 12.17 -18.21
CA THR A 257 21.26 13.41 -17.48
C THR A 257 20.94 14.69 -18.24
N ARG A 258 20.73 14.64 -19.56
CA ARG A 258 20.24 15.79 -20.35
C ARG A 258 18.74 15.79 -20.60
N THR A 259 18.07 14.67 -20.34
CA THR A 259 16.65 14.47 -20.66
C THR A 259 15.76 14.37 -19.42
N MET A 260 16.36 14.16 -18.24
CA MET A 260 15.69 14.16 -16.94
C MET A 260 16.40 15.08 -15.94
N ILE A 261 15.60 15.81 -15.15
CA ILE A 261 16.10 16.58 -14.02
C ILE A 261 16.32 15.65 -12.82
N PHE A 262 17.52 15.64 -12.24
CA PHE A 262 17.82 14.83 -11.05
C PHE A 262 17.58 15.62 -9.76
N GLY A 263 16.77 15.06 -8.86
CA GLY A 263 16.68 15.53 -7.48
C GLY A 263 18.01 15.29 -6.75
N SER A 264 18.50 16.27 -5.98
CA SER A 264 19.68 16.11 -5.14
C SER A 264 19.36 16.60 -3.74
N THR A 265 19.35 15.70 -2.75
CA THR A 265 19.28 16.10 -1.34
C THR A 265 20.52 15.64 -0.57
N LYS A 266 21.46 16.58 -0.40
CA LYS A 266 22.61 16.49 0.51
C LYS A 266 22.21 16.83 1.96
N ARG A 267 22.91 16.17 2.91
CA ARG A 267 23.21 16.51 4.33
C ARG A 267 22.33 15.94 5.46
N SER A 268 22.88 14.89 6.05
CA SER A 268 22.72 14.33 7.40
C SER A 268 23.08 15.28 8.55
N ARG A 269 22.30 15.29 9.65
CA ARG A 269 22.73 15.10 11.08
C ARG A 269 21.51 15.08 12.06
N PRO A 270 21.67 14.52 13.29
CA PRO A 270 20.63 13.77 14.03
C PRO A 270 20.21 14.37 15.39
N LEU A 271 19.03 14.05 15.93
CA LEU A 271 18.71 14.16 17.38
C LEU A 271 17.62 13.14 17.86
N VAL A 272 18.06 12.20 18.71
CA VAL A 272 17.55 11.68 20.01
C VAL A 272 16.10 11.16 20.23
N ASN A 273 16.02 9.89 20.69
CA ASN A 273 15.09 9.16 21.61
C ASN A 273 13.61 9.60 21.77
N LYS A 274 12.59 8.73 21.88
CA LYS A 274 12.44 7.49 22.68
C LYS A 274 11.36 6.56 22.10
N GLU A 275 11.60 5.26 22.30
CA GLU A 275 10.71 4.15 22.66
C GLU A 275 9.19 4.20 22.37
N GLY A 276 8.71 3.11 21.76
CA GLY A 276 7.30 2.75 21.72
C GLY A 276 7.00 1.66 20.70
N ALA A 277 6.79 0.44 21.18
CA ALA A 277 6.76 -0.79 20.41
C ALA A 277 5.50 -1.05 19.56
N SER A 278 5.70 -1.84 18.49
CA SER A 278 4.96 -3.08 18.17
C SER A 278 4.16 -3.11 16.84
N LYS A 279 4.47 -4.17 16.08
CA LYS A 279 3.73 -4.88 15.02
C LYS A 279 3.98 -4.49 13.56
N VAL A 280 4.94 -5.22 13.01
CA VAL A 280 5.31 -5.35 11.60
C VAL A 280 4.42 -6.33 10.86
N LEU A 281 4.20 -5.97 9.59
CA LEU A 281 3.60 -6.68 8.47
C LEU A 281 2.23 -6.11 8.15
N ASN A 282 2.25 -4.96 7.46
CA ASN A 282 1.21 -4.48 6.52
C ASN A 282 1.53 -3.09 5.93
N GLN A 283 2.59 -2.39 6.36
CA GLN A 283 2.86 -1.00 5.96
C GLN A 283 3.83 -0.80 4.79
N GLY A 284 4.59 -1.82 4.37
CA GLY A 284 5.47 -1.71 3.20
C GLY A 284 4.73 -1.48 1.88
N VAL A 285 3.45 -1.86 1.80
CA VAL A 285 2.58 -1.66 0.61
C VAL A 285 1.86 -0.29 0.67
N VAL A 286 1.70 0.29 1.86
CA VAL A 286 0.87 1.48 2.11
C VAL A 286 1.52 2.77 1.61
N VAL A 287 2.84 2.90 1.73
CA VAL A 287 3.54 4.14 1.35
C VAL A 287 3.94 4.14 -0.14
N GLU A 288 4.19 2.96 -0.72
CA GLU A 288 4.34 2.75 -2.18
C GLU A 288 3.09 3.27 -2.91
N LEU A 289 1.94 2.96 -2.33
CA LEU A 289 0.67 3.39 -2.85
C LEU A 289 0.32 4.81 -2.47
N GLU A 290 0.73 5.39 -1.35
CA GLU A 290 0.45 6.82 -1.10
C GLU A 290 1.00 7.71 -2.23
N LYS A 291 2.23 7.44 -2.69
CA LYS A 291 2.83 8.17 -3.82
C LYS A 291 2.14 7.83 -5.14
N LEU A 292 1.93 6.55 -5.42
CA LEU A 292 1.27 6.08 -6.64
C LEU A 292 -0.19 6.55 -6.74
N VAL A 293 -0.91 6.57 -5.61
CA VAL A 293 -2.27 7.07 -5.41
C VAL A 293 -2.29 8.59 -5.52
N VAL A 294 -1.42 9.34 -4.86
CA VAL A 294 -1.34 10.81 -5.01
C VAL A 294 -1.03 11.20 -6.46
N SER A 295 -0.27 10.39 -7.20
CA SER A 295 -0.07 10.60 -8.63
C SER A 295 -1.23 10.15 -9.49
N MET A 296 -1.91 9.04 -9.17
CA MET A 296 -3.16 8.67 -9.85
C MET A 296 -4.21 9.75 -9.63
N VAL A 297 -4.37 10.28 -8.41
CA VAL A 297 -5.19 11.45 -8.05
C VAL A 297 -4.86 12.64 -8.92
N LYS A 298 -3.59 13.08 -8.96
CA LYS A 298 -3.17 14.20 -9.79
C LYS A 298 -3.39 13.95 -11.29
N SER A 299 -3.18 12.72 -11.75
CA SER A 299 -3.44 12.33 -13.14
C SER A 299 -4.94 12.36 -13.47
N LEU A 300 -5.81 11.93 -12.55
CA LEU A 300 -7.27 11.92 -12.69
C LEU A 300 -7.84 13.36 -12.58
N GLU A 301 -7.35 14.16 -11.63
CA GLU A 301 -7.74 15.57 -11.43
C GLU A 301 -7.43 16.43 -12.66
N ASN A 302 -6.25 16.24 -13.24
CA ASN A 302 -5.85 16.97 -14.45
C ASN A 302 -6.57 16.49 -15.73
N GLN A 303 -7.31 15.38 -15.70
CA GLN A 303 -8.19 14.96 -16.81
C GLN A 303 -9.61 15.53 -16.68
N GLY A 304 -10.02 15.95 -15.48
CA GLY A 304 -11.30 16.62 -15.23
C GLY A 304 -11.35 18.10 -15.63
N HIS A 305 -10.24 18.72 -16.02
CA HIS A 305 -10.16 20.14 -16.37
C HIS A 305 -10.15 20.44 -17.89
N ASN A 306 -10.41 19.43 -18.73
CA ASN A 306 -10.59 19.59 -20.18
C ASN A 306 -12.07 19.53 -20.61
N GLN A 307 -12.96 20.21 -19.87
CA GLN A 307 -14.25 20.63 -20.46
C GLN A 307 -14.09 22.07 -20.96
N PRO A 308 -14.41 22.37 -22.24
CA PRO A 308 -14.42 23.75 -22.70
C PRO A 308 -15.46 24.53 -21.89
N PRO A 309 -15.20 25.80 -21.54
CA PRO A 309 -16.24 26.64 -20.95
C PRO A 309 -17.39 26.78 -21.94
N LEU A 310 -18.62 26.58 -21.43
CA LEU A 310 -19.86 26.98 -22.12
C LEU A 310 -19.91 28.49 -22.29
#